data_AF-A0A4Y9J149-F1
#
_entry.id   AF-A0A4Y9J149-F1
#
_cell.length_a   1.000
_cell.length_b   1.000
_cell.length_c   1.000
_cell.angle_alpha   90.00
_cell.angle_beta   90.00
_cell.angle_gamma   90.00
#
_symmetry.space_group_name_H-M   'P 1'
#
loop_
_entity.id
_entity.type
_entity.pdbx_description
1 polymer ?
#
loop_
_entity_poly.entity_id
_entity_poly.type
_entity_poly.pdbx_seq_one_letter_code
_entity_poly.pdbx_strand_id
1 'polypeptide(L)'
;MRTSLVSANAVKGRSGDTGDLTAYSRYLMMKAQIAGNLRFDGHSATDDERVVARQCRELSDRIARRLNTCKEGDIADLLDCYDIVYRIGNDALPDRDFMCRHKHRAFMVWKSGVGDVTESAVFGMIAPEVKYQRGKAREEYVDAYLMILKNWIDTLGRHYTFLNVTAVENYRRLALVMKENLGSDFHDAKLRWYKNNCVNDLSTLSTQILRSYQRFINSITTDILDFDEKMSIDQKIITELSTRTDLDPHDREAYRMALDFNREMVEEYQ
;
A
#
# COMPACT_ATOMS: atom_id res chain seq x y z
N MET A 1 25.70 14.66 -16.45
CA MET A 1 24.77 14.50 -17.59
C MET A 1 24.76 13.05 -18.06
N ARG A 2 23.71 12.31 -17.70
CA ARG A 2 23.20 11.11 -18.41
C ARG A 2 21.81 10.85 -17.83
N THR A 3 20.83 11.54 -18.39
CA THR A 3 19.40 11.33 -18.17
C THR A 3 19.01 10.01 -18.85
N SER A 4 18.80 8.96 -18.05
CA SER A 4 18.23 7.70 -18.54
C SER A 4 16.73 7.88 -18.66
N LEU A 5 16.24 7.97 -19.89
CA LEU A 5 14.82 7.98 -20.25
C LEU A 5 14.23 6.59 -19.96
N VAL A 6 13.56 6.45 -18.81
CA VAL A 6 12.75 5.26 -18.52
C VAL A 6 11.47 5.35 -19.34
N SER A 7 11.37 4.46 -20.33
CA SER A 7 10.23 4.31 -21.23
C SER A 7 8.94 4.03 -20.45
N ALA A 8 7.98 4.95 -20.54
CA ALA A 8 6.64 4.82 -19.99
C ALA A 8 5.74 4.04 -20.96
N ASN A 9 5.83 2.72 -20.95
CA ASN A 9 4.81 1.88 -21.58
C ASN A 9 3.70 1.59 -20.56
N ALA A 10 2.67 2.45 -20.60
CA ALA A 10 1.43 2.25 -19.86
C ALA A 10 0.65 1.08 -20.46
N VAL A 11 0.56 -0.02 -19.71
CA VAL A 11 -0.34 -1.14 -20.04
C VAL A 11 -1.77 -0.68 -19.74
N LYS A 12 -2.50 -0.25 -20.76
CA LYS A 12 -3.96 -0.11 -20.72
C LYS A 12 -4.59 -1.50 -20.74
N GLY A 13 -5.10 -1.97 -19.60
CA GLY A 13 -5.79 -3.26 -19.52
C GLY A 13 -6.78 -3.37 -18.35
N ARG A 14 -8.09 -3.26 -18.66
CA ARG A 14 -9.22 -3.93 -17.97
C ARG A 14 -9.37 -3.72 -16.45
N SER A 15 -9.07 -2.52 -15.94
CA SER A 15 -9.05 -2.18 -14.50
C SER A 15 -10.37 -1.69 -13.88
N GLY A 16 -11.50 -1.67 -14.61
CA GLY A 16 -12.73 -0.99 -14.17
C GLY A 16 -13.20 -1.38 -12.77
N ASP A 17 -13.60 -2.64 -12.56
CA ASP A 17 -14.22 -3.04 -11.29
C ASP A 17 -13.23 -3.09 -10.11
N THR A 18 -12.01 -3.58 -10.32
CA THR A 18 -10.98 -3.63 -9.25
C THR A 18 -10.53 -2.21 -8.86
N GLY A 19 -10.27 -1.35 -9.84
CA GLY A 19 -9.83 0.02 -9.61
C GLY A 19 -10.87 0.84 -8.86
N ASP A 20 -12.14 0.72 -9.26
CA ASP A 20 -13.26 1.41 -8.62
C ASP A 20 -13.45 0.95 -7.17
N LEU A 21 -13.35 -0.36 -6.90
CA LEU A 21 -13.43 -0.90 -5.54
C LEU A 21 -12.28 -0.38 -4.67
N THR A 22 -11.05 -0.42 -5.18
CA THR A 22 -9.88 0.06 -4.42
C THR A 22 -9.98 1.57 -4.16
N ALA A 23 -10.43 2.37 -5.12
CA ALA A 23 -10.62 3.81 -4.95
C ALA A 23 -11.70 4.11 -3.90
N TYR A 24 -12.84 3.43 -3.98
CA TYR A 24 -13.91 3.60 -3.01
C TYR A 24 -13.52 3.12 -1.60
N SER A 25 -12.70 2.08 -1.48
CA SER A 25 -12.14 1.67 -0.18
C SER A 25 -11.29 2.77 0.45
N ARG A 26 -10.40 3.42 -0.31
CA ARG A 26 -9.58 4.53 0.22
C ARG A 26 -10.43 5.73 0.63
N TYR A 27 -11.48 6.04 -0.13
CA TYR A 27 -12.45 7.07 0.23
C TYR A 27 -13.16 6.75 1.55
N LEU A 28 -13.68 5.53 1.72
CA LEU A 28 -14.34 5.13 2.96
C LEU A 28 -13.38 5.07 4.15
N MET A 29 -12.12 4.68 3.94
CA MET A 29 -11.10 4.73 4.99
C MET A 29 -10.88 6.16 5.51
N MET A 30 -10.81 7.15 4.61
CA MET A 30 -10.68 8.55 5.02
C MET A 30 -11.94 9.08 5.72
N LYS A 31 -13.14 8.72 5.22
CA LYS A 31 -14.38 9.05 5.93
C LYS A 31 -14.42 8.45 7.33
N ALA A 32 -13.99 7.19 7.48
CA ALA A 32 -13.94 6.49 8.75
C ALA A 32 -12.98 7.18 9.73
N GLN A 33 -11.81 7.62 9.24
CA GLN A 33 -10.86 8.40 10.04
C GLN A 33 -11.48 9.70 10.55
N ILE A 34 -12.16 10.45 9.68
CA ILE A 34 -12.79 11.74 10.02
C ILE A 34 -13.97 11.55 10.97
N ALA A 35 -14.82 10.55 10.72
CA ALA A 35 -16.00 10.28 11.54
C ALA A 35 -15.67 9.75 12.95
N GLY A 36 -14.45 9.24 13.16
CA GLY A 36 -14.03 8.71 14.45
C GLY A 36 -14.09 7.17 14.55
N ASN A 37 -14.46 6.45 13.48
CA ASN A 37 -14.55 4.99 13.46
C ASN A 37 -13.23 4.27 13.80
N LEU A 38 -12.10 4.98 13.78
CA LEU A 38 -10.77 4.48 14.11
C LEU A 38 -10.30 4.91 15.51
N ARG A 39 -11.16 5.57 16.31
CA ARG A 39 -10.92 5.95 17.71
C ARG A 39 -11.45 4.86 18.63
N PHE A 40 -10.58 4.39 19.53
CA PHE A 40 -10.88 3.34 20.51
C PHE A 40 -10.87 3.91 21.94
N ASP A 41 -11.78 4.83 22.23
CA ASP A 41 -11.92 5.52 23.51
C ASP A 41 -13.18 5.09 24.30
N GLY A 42 -13.93 4.12 23.78
CA GLY A 42 -15.15 3.59 24.41
C GLY A 42 -16.39 4.48 24.24
N HIS A 43 -16.34 5.50 23.36
CA HIS A 43 -17.52 6.31 23.08
C HIS A 43 -18.61 5.50 22.36
N SER A 44 -19.85 6.00 22.48
CA SER A 44 -20.97 5.43 21.71
C SER A 44 -20.90 5.93 20.27
N ALA A 45 -20.97 4.99 19.32
CA ALA A 45 -20.90 5.31 17.90
C ALA A 45 -21.94 6.38 17.51
N THR A 46 -21.45 7.44 16.89
CA THR A 46 -22.22 8.54 16.30
C THR A 46 -22.99 8.08 15.06
N ASP A 47 -23.94 8.89 14.58
CA ASP A 47 -24.70 8.55 13.38
C ASP A 47 -23.80 8.51 12.12
N ASP A 48 -22.80 9.39 12.03
CA ASP A 48 -21.84 9.40 10.92
C ASP A 48 -21.01 8.11 10.90
N GLU A 49 -20.52 7.67 12.06
CA GLU A 49 -19.78 6.41 12.17
C GLU A 49 -20.63 5.20 11.77
N ARG A 50 -21.92 5.19 12.13
CA ARG A 50 -22.85 4.12 11.74
C ARG A 50 -23.09 4.10 10.23
N VAL A 51 -23.19 5.27 9.61
CA VAL A 51 -23.34 5.39 8.14
C VAL A 51 -22.10 4.84 7.45
N VAL A 52 -20.90 5.26 7.87
CA VAL A 52 -19.64 4.79 7.28
C VAL A 52 -19.46 3.29 7.50
N ALA A 53 -19.72 2.77 8.70
CA ALA A 53 -19.62 1.34 8.98
C ALA A 53 -20.56 0.51 8.08
N ARG A 54 -21.79 0.98 7.85
CA ARG A 54 -22.71 0.33 6.88
C ARG A 54 -22.15 0.29 5.47
N GLN A 55 -21.63 1.42 4.97
CA GLN A 55 -21.00 1.49 3.63
C GLN A 55 -19.80 0.54 3.53
N CYS A 56 -18.99 0.46 4.59
CA CYS A 56 -17.86 -0.47 4.68
C CYS A 56 -18.30 -1.94 4.64
N ARG A 57 -19.41 -2.32 5.30
CA ARG A 57 -19.97 -3.68 5.21
C ARG A 57 -20.39 -4.02 3.78
N GLU A 58 -21.19 -3.14 3.15
CA GLU A 58 -21.64 -3.32 1.77
C GLU A 58 -20.46 -3.46 0.79
N LEU A 59 -19.41 -2.65 0.98
CA LEU A 59 -18.19 -2.73 0.18
C LEU A 59 -17.40 -4.02 0.46
N SER A 60 -17.29 -4.45 1.72
CA SER A 60 -16.62 -5.71 2.05
C SER A 60 -17.28 -6.91 1.36
N ASP A 61 -18.62 -6.94 1.31
CA ASP A 61 -19.36 -7.99 0.61
C ASP A 61 -19.11 -7.96 -0.91
N ARG A 62 -19.01 -6.77 -1.50
CA ARG A 62 -18.67 -6.61 -2.92
C ARG A 62 -17.27 -7.09 -3.21
N ILE A 63 -16.28 -6.71 -2.38
CA ILE A 63 -14.90 -7.16 -2.53
C ILE A 63 -14.80 -8.67 -2.34
N ALA A 64 -15.50 -9.25 -1.36
CA ALA A 64 -15.53 -10.69 -1.14
C ALA A 64 -16.06 -11.45 -2.36
N ARG A 65 -17.16 -10.98 -2.97
CA ARG A 65 -17.67 -11.54 -4.24
C ARG A 65 -16.65 -11.39 -5.37
N ARG A 66 -15.99 -10.24 -5.47
CA ARG A 66 -15.00 -9.98 -6.51
C ARG A 66 -13.76 -10.85 -6.37
N LEU A 67 -13.26 -11.08 -5.16
CA LEU A 67 -12.12 -11.96 -4.86
C LEU A 67 -12.32 -13.38 -5.39
N ASN A 68 -13.57 -13.87 -5.50
CA ASN A 68 -13.84 -15.18 -6.07
C ASN A 68 -13.61 -15.27 -7.60
N THR A 69 -13.64 -14.14 -8.32
CA THR A 69 -13.62 -14.12 -9.79
C THR A 69 -12.56 -13.20 -10.39
N CYS A 70 -11.85 -12.41 -9.57
CA CYS A 70 -10.78 -11.55 -10.02
C CYS A 70 -9.56 -12.34 -10.50
N LYS A 71 -8.75 -11.69 -11.34
CA LYS A 71 -7.44 -12.20 -11.73
C LYS A 71 -6.51 -12.25 -10.53
N GLU A 72 -5.52 -13.13 -10.58
CA GLU A 72 -4.59 -13.34 -9.48
C GLU A 72 -3.73 -12.11 -9.17
N GLY A 73 -3.34 -11.34 -10.19
CA GLY A 73 -2.63 -10.07 -10.01
C GLY A 73 -3.39 -9.02 -9.18
N ASP A 74 -4.73 -9.07 -9.16
CA ASP A 74 -5.57 -8.11 -8.42
C ASP A 74 -5.79 -8.51 -6.95
N ILE A 75 -5.46 -9.76 -6.57
CA ILE A 75 -5.81 -10.32 -5.27
C ILE A 75 -5.19 -9.52 -4.12
N ALA A 76 -3.92 -9.13 -4.25
CA ALA A 76 -3.23 -8.43 -3.17
C ALA A 76 -3.90 -7.08 -2.84
N ASP A 77 -4.15 -6.25 -3.85
CA ASP A 77 -4.79 -4.95 -3.67
C ASP A 77 -6.23 -5.11 -3.11
N LEU A 78 -6.98 -6.14 -3.55
CA LEU A 78 -8.33 -6.41 -3.05
C LEU A 78 -8.34 -6.96 -1.61
N LEU A 79 -7.39 -7.82 -1.24
CA LEU A 79 -7.29 -8.34 0.13
C LEU A 79 -6.93 -7.23 1.12
N ASP A 80 -6.01 -6.34 0.76
CA ASP A 80 -5.66 -5.17 1.58
C ASP A 80 -6.88 -4.28 1.81
N CYS A 81 -7.67 -4.03 0.75
CA CYS A 81 -8.90 -3.26 0.86
C CYS A 81 -9.94 -3.98 1.74
N TYR A 82 -10.16 -5.27 1.49
CA TYR A 82 -11.13 -6.10 2.22
C TYR A 82 -10.84 -6.12 3.71
N ASP A 83 -9.60 -6.37 4.14
CA ASP A 83 -9.24 -6.45 5.56
C ASP A 83 -9.62 -5.17 6.31
N ILE A 84 -9.28 -4.01 5.76
CA ILE A 84 -9.54 -2.72 6.42
C ILE A 84 -11.03 -2.39 6.43
N VAL A 85 -11.72 -2.47 5.28
CA VAL A 85 -13.14 -2.11 5.24
C VAL A 85 -14.01 -3.09 6.02
N TYR A 86 -13.64 -4.38 6.04
CA TYR A 86 -14.34 -5.38 6.86
C TYR A 86 -14.24 -5.04 8.34
N ARG A 87 -13.04 -4.68 8.83
CA ARG A 87 -12.83 -4.30 10.24
C ARG A 87 -13.62 -3.07 10.62
N ILE A 88 -13.58 -2.02 9.80
CA ILE A 88 -14.36 -0.80 10.04
C ILE A 88 -15.86 -1.10 10.04
N GLY A 89 -16.33 -1.91 9.09
CA GLY A 89 -17.74 -2.19 8.92
C GLY A 89 -18.32 -3.12 9.98
N ASN A 90 -17.57 -4.13 10.41
CA ASN A 90 -18.07 -5.21 11.26
C ASN A 90 -17.49 -5.18 12.68
N ASP A 91 -16.55 -4.28 12.98
CA ASP A 91 -15.81 -4.23 14.24
C ASP A 91 -15.21 -5.60 14.62
N ALA A 92 -14.71 -6.31 13.60
CA ALA A 92 -14.26 -7.69 13.72
C ALA A 92 -13.14 -8.00 12.71
N LEU A 93 -12.36 -9.04 13.02
CA LEU A 93 -11.41 -9.59 12.07
C LEU A 93 -12.13 -10.36 10.96
N PRO A 94 -11.70 -10.25 9.70
CA PRO A 94 -12.23 -11.08 8.63
C PRO A 94 -11.90 -12.57 8.83
N ASP A 95 -12.70 -13.44 8.21
CA ASP A 95 -12.43 -14.88 8.18
C ASP A 95 -11.02 -15.16 7.62
N ARG A 96 -10.17 -15.74 8.48
CA ARG A 96 -8.77 -16.05 8.15
C ARG A 96 -8.69 -17.10 7.05
N ASP A 97 -9.59 -18.08 7.02
CA ASP A 97 -9.53 -19.14 6.01
C ASP A 97 -9.89 -18.60 4.63
N PHE A 98 -10.86 -17.68 4.56
CA PHE A 98 -11.16 -16.92 3.34
C PHE A 98 -9.93 -16.16 2.83
N MET A 99 -9.27 -15.39 3.70
CA MET A 99 -8.06 -14.63 3.33
C MET A 99 -6.92 -15.55 2.86
N CYS A 100 -6.68 -16.65 3.58
CA CYS A 100 -5.62 -17.61 3.27
C CYS A 100 -5.85 -18.33 1.92
N ARG A 101 -7.10 -18.66 1.56
CA ARG A 101 -7.42 -19.27 0.25
C ARG A 101 -7.01 -18.37 -0.91
N HIS A 102 -7.39 -17.08 -0.87
CA HIS A 102 -7.07 -16.15 -1.95
C HIS A 102 -5.57 -15.83 -2.01
N LYS A 103 -4.94 -15.63 -0.84
CA LYS A 103 -3.47 -15.49 -0.74
C LYS A 103 -2.75 -16.65 -1.42
N HIS A 104 -3.16 -17.88 -1.10
CA HIS A 104 -2.54 -19.08 -1.68
C HIS A 104 -2.76 -19.16 -3.20
N ARG A 105 -3.94 -18.78 -3.70
CA ARG A 105 -4.22 -18.70 -5.14
C ARG A 105 -3.22 -17.79 -5.87
N ALA A 106 -3.01 -16.58 -5.37
CA ALA A 106 -2.04 -15.65 -5.94
C ALA A 106 -0.59 -16.17 -5.84
N PHE A 107 -0.24 -16.74 -4.69
CA PHE A 107 1.10 -17.29 -4.45
C PHE A 107 1.43 -18.42 -5.43
N MET A 108 0.51 -19.35 -5.68
CA MET A 108 0.75 -20.48 -6.58
C MET A 108 0.95 -20.03 -8.03
N VAL A 109 0.23 -19.00 -8.48
CA VAL A 109 0.44 -18.39 -9.81
C VAL A 109 1.82 -17.76 -9.91
N TRP A 110 2.22 -16.94 -8.94
CA TRP A 110 3.57 -16.38 -8.89
C TRP A 110 4.67 -17.46 -8.87
N LYS A 111 4.51 -18.49 -8.03
CA LYS A 111 5.46 -19.61 -7.89
C LYS A 111 5.63 -20.40 -9.18
N SER A 112 4.58 -20.50 -10.00
CA SER A 112 4.64 -21.16 -11.30
C SER A 112 5.45 -20.38 -12.36
N GLY A 113 5.76 -19.10 -12.10
CA GLY A 113 6.40 -18.20 -13.06
C GLY A 113 5.49 -17.75 -14.21
N VAL A 114 4.21 -18.15 -14.19
CA VAL A 114 3.21 -17.79 -15.19
C VAL A 114 2.20 -16.86 -14.55
N GLY A 115 2.14 -15.60 -14.99
CA GLY A 115 1.10 -14.66 -14.54
C GLY A 115 1.59 -13.22 -14.37
N ASP A 116 0.67 -12.37 -13.95
CA ASP A 116 0.86 -10.93 -13.72
C ASP A 116 1.08 -10.57 -12.24
N VAL A 117 1.17 -11.58 -11.35
CA VAL A 117 1.41 -11.37 -9.92
C VAL A 117 2.85 -10.89 -9.70
N THR A 118 3.00 -9.69 -9.15
CA THR A 118 4.32 -9.12 -8.86
C THR A 118 4.94 -9.71 -7.59
N GLU A 119 6.26 -9.70 -7.53
CA GLU A 119 7.00 -10.13 -6.33
C GLU A 119 6.67 -9.26 -5.12
N SER A 120 6.47 -7.94 -5.31
CA SER A 120 5.99 -7.05 -4.24
C SER A 120 4.61 -7.45 -3.70
N ALA A 121 3.69 -7.87 -4.55
CA ALA A 121 2.36 -8.33 -4.14
C ALA A 121 2.46 -9.60 -3.29
N VAL A 122 3.25 -10.59 -3.74
CA VAL A 122 3.48 -11.81 -2.95
C VAL A 122 4.13 -11.51 -1.62
N PHE A 123 5.21 -10.73 -1.61
CA PHE A 123 5.92 -10.37 -0.39
C PHE A 123 4.98 -9.67 0.61
N GLY A 124 4.21 -8.69 0.14
CA GLY A 124 3.25 -7.95 0.96
C GLY A 124 2.20 -8.85 1.61
N MET A 125 1.71 -9.87 0.89
CA MET A 125 0.72 -10.81 1.43
C MET A 125 1.29 -11.81 2.44
N ILE A 126 2.52 -12.31 2.23
CA ILE A 126 3.10 -13.38 3.06
C ILE A 126 3.89 -12.84 4.26
N ALA A 127 4.54 -11.67 4.13
CA ALA A 127 5.41 -11.13 5.16
C ALA A 127 4.72 -10.93 6.53
N PRO A 128 3.48 -10.41 6.63
CA PRO A 128 2.80 -10.30 7.92
C PRO A 128 2.59 -11.65 8.61
N GLU A 129 2.27 -12.69 7.83
CA GLU A 129 2.04 -14.04 8.35
C GLU A 129 3.35 -14.65 8.87
N VAL A 130 4.44 -14.53 8.12
CA VAL A 130 5.76 -15.01 8.51
C VAL A 130 6.29 -14.26 9.74
N LYS A 131 6.10 -12.93 9.80
CA LYS A 131 6.65 -12.09 10.88
C LYS A 131 5.90 -12.24 12.19
N TYR A 132 4.57 -12.20 12.14
CA TYR A 132 3.72 -12.12 13.33
C TYR A 132 3.06 -13.46 13.72
N GLN A 133 3.09 -14.47 12.84
CA GLN A 133 2.49 -15.78 13.08
C GLN A 133 3.48 -16.92 12.77
N ARG A 134 4.73 -16.80 13.24
CA ARG A 134 5.86 -17.70 12.93
C ARG A 134 5.55 -19.21 13.06
N GLY A 135 4.72 -19.62 14.03
CA GLY A 135 4.33 -21.02 14.22
C GLY A 135 3.15 -21.51 13.37
N LYS A 136 2.52 -20.63 12.59
CA LYS A 136 1.33 -20.92 11.76
C LYS A 136 1.52 -20.60 10.28
N ALA A 137 2.63 -19.96 9.92
CA ALA A 137 2.96 -19.66 8.54
C ALA A 137 3.29 -20.95 7.79
N ARG A 138 2.85 -21.05 6.54
CA ARG A 138 3.23 -22.17 5.66
C ARG A 138 4.73 -22.13 5.38
N GLU A 139 5.38 -23.29 5.37
CA GLU A 139 6.81 -23.42 5.10
C GLU A 139 7.20 -22.75 3.78
N GLU A 140 6.43 -22.98 2.71
CA GLU A 140 6.66 -22.34 1.41
C GLU A 140 6.57 -20.81 1.42
N TYR A 141 5.81 -20.22 2.35
CA TYR A 141 5.76 -18.77 2.52
C TYR A 141 7.00 -18.25 3.25
N VAL A 142 7.51 -19.00 4.23
CA VAL A 142 8.75 -18.68 4.92
C VAL A 142 9.91 -18.71 3.94
N ASP A 143 10.01 -19.76 3.12
CA ASP A 143 11.05 -19.91 2.10
C ASP A 143 11.01 -18.77 1.08
N ALA A 144 9.83 -18.48 0.53
CA ALA A 144 9.66 -17.39 -0.42
C ALA A 144 9.99 -16.03 0.19
N TYR A 145 9.54 -15.76 1.42
CA TYR A 145 9.85 -14.54 2.15
C TYR A 145 11.37 -14.34 2.31
N LEU A 146 12.08 -15.36 2.79
CA LEU A 146 13.53 -15.29 3.00
C LEU A 146 14.29 -15.14 1.68
N MET A 147 13.89 -15.88 0.65
CA MET A 147 14.49 -15.81 -0.68
C MET A 147 14.33 -14.40 -1.28
N ILE A 148 13.10 -13.86 -1.29
CA ILE A 148 12.81 -12.53 -1.84
C ILE A 148 13.60 -11.47 -1.07
N LEU A 149 13.55 -11.51 0.27
CA LEU A 149 14.20 -10.52 1.11
C LEU A 149 15.72 -10.50 0.89
N LYS A 150 16.35 -11.68 0.85
CA LYS A 150 17.79 -11.81 0.57
C LYS A 150 18.14 -11.23 -0.79
N ASN A 151 17.41 -11.61 -1.84
CA ASN A 151 17.64 -11.11 -3.20
C ASN A 151 17.47 -9.59 -3.27
N TRP A 152 16.50 -9.04 -2.54
CA TRP A 152 16.28 -7.60 -2.50
C TRP A 152 17.43 -6.85 -1.83
N ILE A 153 17.88 -7.34 -0.67
CA ILE A 153 19.01 -6.76 0.05
C ILE A 153 20.29 -6.80 -0.80
N ASP A 154 20.58 -7.94 -1.44
CA ASP A 154 21.74 -8.09 -2.32
C ASP A 154 21.69 -7.12 -3.52
N THR A 155 20.50 -6.96 -4.11
CA THR A 155 20.29 -6.04 -5.24
C THR A 155 20.48 -4.59 -4.82
N LEU A 156 19.86 -4.18 -3.70
CA LEU A 156 19.94 -2.83 -3.19
C LEU A 156 21.34 -2.49 -2.64
N GLY A 157 22.08 -3.49 -2.14
CA GLY A 157 23.48 -3.34 -1.75
C GLY A 157 24.40 -2.99 -2.92
N ARG A 158 24.08 -3.48 -4.13
CA ARG A 158 24.89 -3.25 -5.35
C ARG A 158 24.44 -2.04 -6.16
N HIS A 159 23.13 -1.79 -6.23
CA HIS A 159 22.54 -0.85 -7.19
C HIS A 159 21.71 0.26 -6.56
N TYR A 160 21.39 0.17 -5.27
CA TYR A 160 20.47 1.06 -4.54
C TYR A 160 19.04 1.12 -5.08
N THR A 161 18.74 0.39 -6.16
CA THR A 161 17.44 0.32 -6.82
C THR A 161 17.23 -1.08 -7.40
N PHE A 162 15.97 -1.46 -7.68
CA PHE A 162 15.65 -2.73 -8.30
C PHE A 162 15.78 -2.63 -9.82
N LEU A 163 16.63 -3.46 -10.42
CA LEU A 163 16.85 -3.49 -11.86
C LEU A 163 15.78 -4.32 -12.57
N ASN A 164 15.52 -4.01 -13.85
CA ASN A 164 14.59 -4.74 -14.73
C ASN A 164 13.13 -4.80 -14.22
N VAL A 165 12.73 -3.84 -13.38
CA VAL A 165 11.34 -3.67 -12.95
C VAL A 165 10.82 -2.28 -13.33
N THR A 166 9.50 -2.12 -13.34
CA THR A 166 8.90 -0.80 -13.56
C THR A 166 9.17 0.12 -12.36
N ALA A 167 9.09 1.43 -12.55
CA ALA A 167 9.24 2.39 -11.44
C ALA A 167 8.18 2.16 -10.32
N VAL A 168 6.97 1.76 -10.71
CA VAL A 168 5.89 1.39 -9.78
C VAL A 168 6.33 0.21 -8.91
N GLU A 169 6.84 -0.85 -9.53
CA GLU A 169 7.30 -2.04 -8.80
C GLU A 169 8.53 -1.73 -7.93
N ASN A 170 9.48 -0.92 -8.41
CA ASN A 170 10.62 -0.47 -7.61
C ASN A 170 10.17 0.19 -6.30
N TYR A 171 9.26 1.17 -6.36
CA TYR A 171 8.76 1.84 -5.16
C TYR A 171 7.92 0.94 -4.26
N ARG A 172 7.14 0.00 -4.83
CA ARG A 172 6.40 -0.99 -4.04
C ARG A 172 7.34 -1.89 -3.24
N ARG A 173 8.42 -2.39 -3.85
CA ARG A 173 9.44 -3.19 -3.16
C ARG A 173 10.20 -2.38 -2.11
N LEU A 174 10.59 -1.15 -2.45
CA LEU A 174 11.23 -0.23 -1.50
C LEU A 174 10.32 0.03 -0.29
N ALA A 175 9.03 0.26 -0.51
CA ALA A 175 8.07 0.48 0.57
C ALA A 175 7.97 -0.71 1.54
N LEU A 176 8.16 -1.93 1.04
CA LEU A 176 8.11 -3.16 1.85
C LEU A 176 9.44 -3.37 2.59
N VAL A 177 10.58 -3.28 1.90
CA VAL A 177 11.90 -3.52 2.51
C VAL A 177 12.27 -2.44 3.54
N MET A 178 11.81 -1.20 3.36
CA MET A 178 12.05 -0.14 4.35
C MET A 178 11.35 -0.42 5.68
N LYS A 179 10.22 -1.13 5.68
CA LYS A 179 9.51 -1.58 6.89
C LYS A 179 10.12 -2.83 7.52
N GLU A 180 11.03 -3.51 6.83
CA GLU A 180 11.65 -4.71 7.38
C GLU A 180 12.64 -4.36 8.48
N ASN A 181 12.60 -5.12 9.58
CA ASN A 181 13.58 -4.99 10.64
C ASN A 181 14.83 -5.79 10.26
N LEU A 182 15.74 -5.13 9.54
CA LEU A 182 17.00 -5.71 9.06
C LEU A 182 18.12 -5.66 10.11
N GLY A 183 17.85 -5.10 11.29
CA GLY A 183 18.87 -4.81 12.30
C GLY A 183 19.52 -3.42 12.14
N SER A 184 20.21 -2.97 13.19
CA SER A 184 20.88 -1.65 13.25
C SER A 184 21.92 -1.45 12.16
N ASP A 185 22.59 -2.52 11.74
CA ASP A 185 23.69 -2.48 10.77
C ASP A 185 23.23 -2.05 9.37
N PHE A 186 21.92 -2.11 9.11
CA PHE A 186 21.30 -1.68 7.86
C PHE A 186 20.81 -0.24 7.86
N HIS A 187 20.98 0.52 8.95
CA HIS A 187 20.55 1.91 9.03
C HIS A 187 21.17 2.76 7.90
N ASP A 188 22.51 2.75 7.79
CA ASP A 188 23.23 3.48 6.73
C ASP A 188 22.85 3.01 5.32
N ALA A 189 22.56 1.71 5.17
CA ALA A 189 22.13 1.15 3.90
C ALA A 189 20.76 1.69 3.50
N LYS A 190 19.78 1.68 4.41
CA LYS A 190 18.45 2.23 4.17
C LYS A 190 18.48 3.73 3.91
N LEU A 191 19.33 4.48 4.61
CA LEU A 191 19.53 5.91 4.33
C LEU A 191 20.07 6.14 2.91
N ARG A 192 21.03 5.31 2.46
CA ARG A 192 21.51 5.36 1.06
C ARG A 192 20.42 4.99 0.07
N TRP A 193 19.61 3.97 0.34
CA TRP A 193 18.49 3.58 -0.53
C TRP A 193 17.47 4.72 -0.64
N TYR A 194 17.14 5.37 0.47
CA TYR A 194 16.29 6.56 0.48
C TYR A 194 16.85 7.66 -0.43
N LYS A 195 18.07 8.13 -0.15
CA LYS A 195 18.71 9.23 -0.89
C LYS A 195 18.81 8.98 -2.41
N ASN A 196 19.00 7.73 -2.83
CA ASN A 196 19.09 7.36 -4.24
C ASN A 196 17.73 7.21 -4.96
N ASN A 197 16.62 7.17 -4.21
CA ASN A 197 15.28 7.02 -4.76
C ASN A 197 14.37 8.22 -4.47
N CYS A 198 14.89 9.28 -3.85
CA CYS A 198 14.19 10.56 -3.68
C CYS A 198 13.89 11.21 -5.03
N VAL A 199 12.69 11.80 -5.12
CA VAL A 199 12.26 12.56 -6.29
C VAL A 199 12.20 14.05 -5.93
N ASN A 200 12.94 14.86 -6.68
CA ASN A 200 12.97 16.32 -6.48
C ASN A 200 11.75 17.02 -7.08
N ASP A 201 11.26 16.54 -8.22
CA ASP A 201 10.12 17.12 -8.94
C ASP A 201 9.00 16.07 -9.12
N LEU A 202 7.99 16.16 -8.27
CA LEU A 202 6.85 15.24 -8.24
C LEU A 202 5.98 15.32 -9.51
N SER A 203 5.99 16.46 -10.20
CA SER A 203 5.15 16.68 -11.39
C SER A 203 5.57 15.79 -12.57
N THR A 204 6.83 15.34 -12.57
CA THR A 204 7.39 14.42 -13.58
C THR A 204 6.89 12.99 -13.43
N LEU A 205 6.29 12.65 -12.28
CA LEU A 205 5.81 11.30 -12.00
C LEU A 205 4.39 11.12 -12.53
N SER A 206 4.18 10.01 -13.25
CA SER A 206 2.82 9.53 -13.53
C SER A 206 2.07 9.22 -12.24
N THR A 207 0.74 9.29 -12.27
CA THR A 207 -0.13 9.07 -11.10
C THR A 207 0.17 7.75 -10.39
N GLN A 208 0.38 6.65 -11.12
CA GLN A 208 0.69 5.35 -10.51
C GLN A 208 2.05 5.31 -9.81
N ILE A 209 3.06 5.98 -10.39
CA ILE A 209 4.38 6.10 -9.78
C ILE A 209 4.29 6.96 -8.53
N LEU A 210 3.62 8.11 -8.60
CA LEU A 210 3.46 9.02 -7.47
C LEU A 210 2.74 8.37 -6.28
N ARG A 211 1.71 7.55 -6.51
CA ARG A 211 1.05 6.76 -5.45
C ARG A 211 1.97 5.73 -4.81
N SER A 212 2.80 5.08 -5.62
CA SER A 212 3.76 4.09 -5.12
C SER A 212 4.90 4.78 -4.35
N TYR A 213 5.32 5.96 -4.81
CA TYR A 213 6.27 6.82 -4.13
C TYR A 213 5.70 7.31 -2.78
N GLN A 214 4.43 7.70 -2.72
CA GLN A 214 3.76 8.03 -1.46
C GLN A 214 3.85 6.88 -0.44
N ARG A 215 3.53 5.66 -0.87
CA ARG A 215 3.65 4.45 -0.03
C ARG A 215 5.09 4.24 0.44
N PHE A 216 6.08 4.51 -0.43
CA PHE A 216 7.49 4.46 -0.06
C PHE A 216 7.85 5.51 0.99
N ILE A 217 7.52 6.79 0.80
CA ILE A 217 7.76 7.83 1.81
C ILE A 217 7.10 7.47 3.14
N ASN A 218 5.86 6.99 3.10
CA ASN A 218 5.13 6.57 4.29
C ASN A 218 5.64 5.28 4.96
N SER A 219 6.56 4.57 4.30
CA SER A 219 7.23 3.40 4.86
C SER A 219 8.53 3.72 5.59
N ILE A 220 9.07 4.92 5.40
CA ILE A 220 10.36 5.32 5.97
C ILE A 220 10.17 5.55 7.47
N THR A 221 11.09 4.98 8.24
CA THR A 221 11.15 5.10 9.69
C THR A 221 11.79 6.43 10.10
N THR A 222 11.44 6.93 11.29
CA THR A 222 11.80 8.28 11.75
C THR A 222 13.30 8.48 12.00
N ASP A 223 14.07 7.40 12.09
CA ASP A 223 15.53 7.43 12.14
C ASP A 223 16.16 7.83 10.80
N ILE A 224 15.46 7.65 9.68
CA ILE A 224 15.96 7.95 8.33
C ILE A 224 15.43 9.28 7.81
N LEU A 225 14.15 9.55 8.06
CA LEU A 225 13.45 10.76 7.64
C LEU A 225 12.60 11.21 8.82
N ASP A 226 12.89 12.39 9.37
CA ASP A 226 12.15 12.87 10.53
C ASP A 226 10.67 13.07 10.21
N PHE A 227 9.87 13.15 11.28
CA PHE A 227 8.43 13.19 11.16
C PHE A 227 7.94 14.42 10.37
N ASP A 228 8.53 15.60 10.61
CA ASP A 228 8.09 16.85 9.99
C ASP A 228 8.46 16.88 8.50
N GLU A 229 9.67 16.44 8.16
CA GLU A 229 10.11 16.26 6.76
C GLU A 229 9.22 15.25 6.04
N LYS A 230 8.93 14.10 6.67
CA LYS A 230 8.05 13.07 6.10
C LYS A 230 6.64 13.61 5.85
N MET A 231 6.06 14.33 6.82
CA MET A 231 4.74 14.95 6.69
C MET A 231 4.74 16.04 5.62
N SER A 232 5.78 16.87 5.55
CA SER A 232 5.93 17.90 4.50
C SER A 232 5.98 17.31 3.10
N ILE A 233 6.72 16.20 2.92
CA ILE A 233 6.78 15.50 1.63
C ILE A 233 5.44 14.83 1.31
N ASP A 234 4.82 14.14 2.26
CA ASP A 234 3.51 13.49 2.05
C ASP A 234 2.43 14.52 1.69
N GLN A 235 2.39 15.68 2.37
CA GLN A 235 1.47 16.77 2.04
C GLN A 235 1.65 17.27 0.60
N LYS A 236 2.89 17.43 0.13
CA LYS A 236 3.19 17.80 -1.27
C LYS A 236 2.70 16.74 -2.24
N ILE A 237 2.91 15.46 -1.92
CA ILE A 237 2.46 14.33 -2.75
C ILE A 237 0.92 14.28 -2.82
N ILE A 238 0.23 14.40 -1.69
CA ILE A 238 -1.24 14.41 -1.63
C ILE A 238 -1.78 15.62 -2.40
N THR A 239 -1.15 16.80 -2.27
CA THR A 239 -1.53 18.00 -3.03
C THR A 239 -1.50 17.73 -4.52
N GLU A 240 -0.37 17.20 -5.03
CA GLU A 240 -0.24 16.85 -6.45
C GLU A 240 -1.30 15.81 -6.88
N LEU A 241 -1.48 14.73 -6.10
CA LEU A 241 -2.46 13.68 -6.38
C LEU A 241 -3.91 14.17 -6.41
N SER A 242 -4.26 15.13 -5.54
CA SER A 242 -5.62 15.71 -5.47
C SER A 242 -6.02 16.49 -6.74
N THR A 243 -5.04 16.90 -7.54
CA THR A 243 -5.26 17.66 -8.79
C THR A 243 -5.23 16.79 -10.05
N ARG A 244 -4.78 15.53 -9.95
CA ARG A 244 -4.66 14.61 -11.09
C ARG A 244 -6.04 14.26 -11.65
N THR A 245 -6.27 14.61 -12.92
CA THR A 245 -7.56 14.42 -13.60
C THR A 245 -7.78 12.98 -14.07
N ASP A 246 -6.71 12.20 -14.22
CA ASP A 246 -6.71 10.78 -14.58
C ASP A 246 -6.99 9.84 -13.39
N LEU A 247 -7.05 10.39 -12.18
CA LEU A 247 -7.38 9.66 -10.96
C LEU A 247 -8.90 9.49 -10.81
N ASP A 248 -9.32 8.34 -10.28
CA ASP A 248 -10.71 8.07 -9.93
C ASP A 248 -11.29 9.15 -8.97
N PRO A 249 -12.57 9.57 -9.15
CA PRO A 249 -13.18 10.59 -8.30
C PRO A 249 -13.14 10.27 -6.80
N HIS A 250 -13.32 9.01 -6.39
CA HIS A 250 -13.24 8.61 -4.99
C HIS A 250 -11.82 8.72 -4.45
N ASP A 251 -10.82 8.29 -5.21
CA ASP A 251 -9.41 8.48 -4.82
C ASP A 251 -9.09 9.98 -4.68
N ARG A 252 -9.61 10.83 -5.59
CA ARG A 252 -9.34 12.28 -5.56
C ARG A 252 -9.94 12.92 -4.32
N GLU A 253 -11.17 12.54 -4.00
CA GLU A 253 -11.86 13.02 -2.82
C GLU A 253 -11.20 12.52 -1.53
N ALA A 254 -10.72 11.27 -1.51
CA ALA A 254 -9.93 10.75 -0.39
C ALA A 254 -8.69 11.62 -0.13
N TYR A 255 -7.97 12.03 -1.18
CA TYR A 255 -6.82 12.92 -1.03
C TYR A 255 -7.19 14.32 -0.57
N ARG A 256 -8.31 14.90 -1.04
CA ARG A 256 -8.79 16.20 -0.55
C ARG A 256 -9.14 16.16 0.93
N MET A 257 -9.90 15.14 1.35
CA MET A 257 -10.21 14.92 2.76
C MET A 257 -8.96 14.76 3.62
N ALA A 258 -7.91 14.08 3.11
CA ALA A 258 -6.63 13.97 3.81
C ALA A 258 -5.91 15.33 3.97
N LEU A 259 -5.97 16.22 2.96
CA LEU A 259 -5.39 17.56 3.06
C LEU A 259 -6.11 18.41 4.12
N ASP A 260 -7.44 18.37 4.12
CA ASP A 260 -8.26 19.10 5.09
C ASP A 260 -8.00 18.59 6.51
N PHE A 261 -7.98 17.27 6.71
CA PHE A 261 -7.65 16.65 8.00
C PHE A 261 -6.25 17.03 8.49
N ASN A 262 -5.24 17.01 7.61
CA ASN A 262 -3.87 17.42 7.97
C ASN A 262 -3.79 18.90 8.35
N ARG A 263 -4.59 19.78 7.71
CA ARG A 263 -4.65 21.21 8.07
C ARG A 263 -5.24 21.39 9.47
N GLU A 264 -6.36 20.73 9.76
CA GLU A 264 -7.03 20.80 11.07
C GLU A 264 -6.12 20.32 12.19
N MET A 265 -5.39 19.22 11.97
CA MET A 265 -4.40 18.72 12.92
C MET A 265 -3.30 19.76 13.21
N VAL A 266 -2.78 20.47 12.21
CA VAL A 266 -1.74 21.49 12.45
C VAL A 266 -2.29 22.68 13.24
N GLU A 267 -3.55 23.04 13.04
CA GLU A 267 -4.22 24.14 13.76
C GLU A 267 -4.55 23.80 15.22
N GLU A 268 -4.85 22.53 15.54
CA GLU A 268 -5.15 22.10 16.93
C GLU A 268 -3.91 22.01 17.84
N TYR A 269 -2.70 21.94 17.27
CA TYR A 269 -1.44 21.82 18.03
C TYR A 269 -0.59 23.11 18.04
N GLN A 270 -1.15 24.25 17.61
CA GLN A 270 -0.57 25.60 17.74
C GLN A 270 -1.24 26.39 18.87
#